data_AF-A0A920T7Q1-F1
#
_entry.id   AF-A0A920T7Q1-F1
#
_cell.length_a   1.000
_cell.length_b   1.000
_cell.length_c   1.000
_cell.angle_alpha   90.00
_cell.angle_beta   90.00
_cell.angle_gamma   90.00
#
_symmetry.space_group_name_H-M   'P 1'
#
loop_
_entity.id
_entity.type
_entity.pdbx_description
1 polymer ?
#
loop_
_entity_poly.entity_id
_entity_poly.type
_entity_poly.pdbx_seq_one_letter_code
_entity_poly.pdbx_strand_id
1 'polypeptide(L)'
;MPGVGEKFGQQTSEQIIESISALPTGTRYSVLAPLIQQQKGEYRDLFDDLLKQGFVRARVDGETVSLSENLGLDRQMRHTIEVVVDRLSSRRGGRSRLAEAVETALRLGNGTLLLSVTEETPGRPGQPSTGTPADRDTLYSSLYACGRCGISYEPPTPQLFSFNSPLGMCLECNGLGRRHEFLPEELVTEPGKSLWRGAIGVLGAVRKIGRWRRHIYQGAAAAIEGELGLETDSVLNTPWTELPEEARRLILFGTGDRHITFAWRYRGGVWKHGGTFAGVIPKLLESYHNTNNPMRRRQLEKAMRFADCSACHGTRLKPTGPGGLDHDRQPAIRPPGRPSPSEPPGSLRAVNR
;
A
#
# COMPACT_ATOMS: atom_id res chain seq x y z
N MET A 1 2.42 6.61 3.61
CA MET A 1 1.28 7.20 4.36
C MET A 1 1.84 8.09 5.45
N PRO A 2 1.29 9.28 5.71
CA PRO A 2 1.77 10.12 6.80
C PRO A 2 1.49 9.39 8.13
N GLY A 3 2.54 9.19 8.94
CA GLY A 3 2.44 8.90 10.37
C GLY A 3 2.11 7.46 10.79
N VAL A 4 3.07 6.53 10.61
CA VAL A 4 3.05 5.25 11.34
C VAL A 4 3.21 5.55 12.83
N GLY A 5 2.22 5.20 13.66
CA GLY A 5 2.30 5.27 15.13
C GLY A 5 1.52 6.39 15.81
N GLU A 6 0.81 7.27 15.08
CA GLU A 6 -0.08 8.25 15.73
C GLU A 6 -1.35 7.55 16.24
N LYS A 7 -1.68 7.75 17.52
CA LYS A 7 -2.95 7.25 18.10
C LYS A 7 -4.11 7.85 17.31
N PHE A 8 -5.10 7.03 16.96
CA PHE A 8 -6.37 7.53 16.44
C PHE A 8 -6.90 8.57 17.44
N GLY A 9 -7.05 9.79 16.96
CA GLY A 9 -7.63 10.89 17.70
C GLY A 9 -9.14 10.94 17.47
N GLN A 10 -9.76 11.85 18.20
CA GLN A 10 -11.13 12.27 17.97
C GLN A 10 -11.10 13.61 17.26
N GLN A 11 -11.99 13.79 16.28
CA GLN A 11 -12.24 15.11 15.70
C GLN A 11 -13.48 15.70 16.37
N THR A 12 -13.38 16.91 16.91
CA THR A 12 -14.54 17.56 17.52
C THR A 12 -15.55 17.96 16.45
N SER A 13 -16.82 18.10 16.82
CA SER A 13 -17.85 18.64 15.91
C SER A 13 -17.41 19.99 15.34
N GLU A 14 -16.79 20.84 16.15
CA GLU A 14 -16.27 22.14 15.73
C GLU A 14 -15.19 22.05 14.64
N GLN A 15 -14.27 21.10 14.76
CA GLN A 15 -13.24 20.85 13.73
C GLN A 15 -13.86 20.32 12.42
N ILE A 16 -14.91 19.50 12.51
CA ILE A 16 -15.65 19.04 11.32
C ILE A 16 -16.36 20.23 10.65
N ILE A 17 -17.04 21.07 11.44
CA ILE A 17 -17.73 22.27 10.96
C ILE A 17 -16.74 23.22 10.29
N GLU A 18 -15.56 23.44 10.88
CA GLU A 18 -14.50 24.27 10.31
C GLU A 18 -13.98 23.70 8.99
N SER A 19 -13.72 22.39 8.92
CA SER A 19 -13.30 21.71 7.70
C SER A 19 -14.30 21.87 6.57
N ILE A 20 -15.60 21.67 6.83
CA ILE A 20 -16.67 21.82 5.83
C ILE A 20 -16.85 23.31 5.45
N SER A 21 -16.72 24.22 6.42
CA SER A 21 -16.81 25.67 6.18
C SER A 21 -15.67 26.21 5.31
N ALA A 22 -14.53 25.51 5.24
CA ALA A 22 -13.40 25.86 4.39
C ALA A 22 -13.60 25.51 2.90
N LEU A 23 -14.71 24.85 2.55
CA LEU A 23 -15.05 24.59 1.14
C LEU A 23 -15.28 25.90 0.36
N PRO A 24 -14.93 25.94 -0.94
CA PRO A 24 -15.14 27.12 -1.77
C PRO A 24 -16.56 27.67 -1.67
N THR A 25 -16.68 29.00 -1.60
CA THR A 25 -18.01 29.63 -1.57
C THR A 25 -18.81 29.24 -2.82
N GLY A 26 -20.06 28.84 -2.62
CA GLY A 26 -20.95 28.36 -3.68
C GLY A 26 -21.00 26.84 -3.84
N THR A 27 -20.08 26.07 -3.22
CA THR A 27 -20.13 24.60 -3.26
C THR A 27 -21.42 24.10 -2.61
N ARG A 28 -22.18 23.29 -3.35
CA ARG A 28 -23.39 22.60 -2.84
C ARG A 28 -23.02 21.21 -2.35
N TYR A 29 -23.53 20.87 -1.18
CA TYR A 29 -23.27 19.57 -0.56
C TYR A 29 -24.47 19.10 0.26
N SER A 30 -24.55 17.78 0.43
CA SER A 30 -25.51 17.13 1.33
C SER A 30 -24.75 16.55 2.52
N VAL A 31 -25.28 16.77 3.72
CA VAL A 31 -24.82 16.10 4.94
C VAL A 31 -25.66 14.84 5.10
N LEU A 32 -25.00 13.69 5.11
CA LEU A 32 -25.60 12.37 5.18
C LEU A 32 -25.18 11.68 6.47
N ALA A 33 -26.11 10.95 7.09
CA ALA A 33 -25.80 10.08 8.22
C ALA A 33 -25.86 8.61 7.78
N PRO A 34 -24.75 7.86 7.82
CA PRO A 34 -24.75 6.44 7.45
C PRO A 34 -25.41 5.61 8.54
N LEU A 35 -26.52 4.94 8.22
CA LEU A 35 -27.29 4.13 9.17
C LEU A 35 -26.99 2.65 9.00
N ILE A 36 -26.95 2.19 7.75
CA ILE A 36 -26.71 0.79 7.38
C ILE A 36 -25.60 0.73 6.34
N GLN A 37 -24.65 -0.18 6.51
CA GLN A 37 -23.54 -0.38 5.58
C GLN A 37 -23.38 -1.86 5.23
N GLN A 38 -23.70 -2.24 3.99
CA GLN A 38 -23.49 -3.59 3.44
C GLN A 38 -24.13 -4.72 4.27
N GLN A 39 -25.31 -4.46 4.85
CA GLN A 39 -26.05 -5.43 5.64
C GLN A 39 -27.31 -5.91 4.91
N LYS A 40 -27.76 -7.13 5.22
CA LYS A 40 -28.95 -7.73 4.61
C LYS A 40 -30.21 -7.33 5.37
N GLY A 41 -31.26 -6.92 4.64
CA GLY A 41 -32.55 -6.61 5.26
C GLY A 41 -33.47 -5.77 4.38
N GLU A 42 -34.75 -5.73 4.73
CA GLU A 42 -35.77 -4.92 4.03
C GLU A 42 -35.93 -3.50 4.62
N TYR A 43 -35.48 -3.29 5.86
CA TYR A 43 -35.41 -2.00 6.56
C TYR A 43 -36.68 -1.14 6.58
N ARG A 44 -37.88 -1.75 6.50
CA ARG A 44 -39.16 -1.03 6.49
C ARG A 44 -39.38 -0.21 7.77
N ASP A 45 -39.18 -0.84 8.92
CA ASP A 45 -39.31 -0.18 10.23
C ASP A 45 -38.35 1.02 10.37
N LEU A 46 -37.13 0.89 9.84
CA LEU A 46 -36.14 1.98 9.83
C LEU A 46 -36.65 3.17 9.03
N PHE A 47 -37.21 2.96 7.84
CA PHE A 47 -37.74 4.04 7.01
C PHE A 47 -38.95 4.72 7.66
N ASP A 48 -39.85 3.95 8.27
CA ASP A 48 -41.01 4.48 9.00
C ASP A 48 -40.56 5.35 10.19
N ASP A 49 -39.54 4.91 10.93
CA ASP A 49 -39.02 5.67 12.06
C ASP A 49 -38.28 6.94 11.63
N LEU A 50 -37.60 6.93 10.48
CA LEU A 50 -37.00 8.13 9.89
C LEU A 50 -38.07 9.14 9.44
N LEU A 51 -39.18 8.67 8.85
CA LEU A 51 -40.32 9.52 8.50
C LEU A 51 -40.95 10.16 9.73
N LYS A 52 -41.16 9.39 10.82
CA LYS A 52 -41.68 9.92 12.10
C LYS A 52 -40.77 10.98 12.71
N GLN A 53 -39.46 10.88 12.47
CA GLN A 53 -38.46 11.88 12.88
C GLN A 53 -38.40 13.10 11.95
N GLY A 54 -39.17 13.11 10.86
CA GLY A 54 -39.27 14.24 9.92
C GLY A 54 -38.27 14.19 8.76
N PHE A 55 -37.52 13.10 8.59
CA PHE A 55 -36.66 12.93 7.42
C PHE A 55 -37.50 12.53 6.20
N VAL A 56 -37.21 13.15 5.06
CA VAL A 56 -37.99 12.95 3.82
C VAL A 56 -37.21 12.18 2.77
N ARG A 57 -35.88 12.15 2.84
CA ARG A 57 -35.03 11.55 1.80
C ARG A 57 -33.89 10.74 2.42
N ALA A 58 -33.55 9.65 1.76
CA ALA A 58 -32.39 8.84 2.05
C ALA A 58 -31.67 8.50 0.75
N ARG A 59 -30.40 8.14 0.84
CA ARG A 59 -29.66 7.50 -0.22
C ARG A 59 -29.61 6.01 0.09
N VAL A 60 -30.04 5.20 -0.86
CA VAL A 60 -30.10 3.74 -0.75
C VAL A 60 -29.33 3.17 -1.93
N ASP A 61 -28.29 2.39 -1.65
CA ASP A 61 -27.41 1.79 -2.65
C ASP A 61 -26.83 2.80 -3.67
N GLY A 62 -26.61 4.03 -3.20
CA GLY A 62 -26.08 5.13 -4.01
C GLY A 62 -27.13 6.01 -4.68
N GLU A 63 -28.41 5.63 -4.67
CA GLU A 63 -29.51 6.39 -5.27
C GLU A 63 -30.28 7.18 -4.21
N THR A 64 -30.50 8.49 -4.45
CA THR A 64 -31.31 9.32 -3.53
C THR A 64 -32.79 9.11 -3.82
N VAL A 65 -33.50 8.61 -2.82
CA VAL A 65 -34.92 8.25 -2.89
C VAL A 65 -35.75 9.03 -1.86
N SER A 66 -37.06 9.14 -2.12
CA SER A 66 -38.01 9.68 -1.14
C SER A 66 -38.40 8.59 -0.14
N LEU A 67 -38.34 8.91 1.16
CA LEU A 67 -38.76 7.97 2.21
C LEU A 67 -40.27 7.73 2.22
N SER A 68 -41.06 8.62 1.61
CA SER A 68 -42.52 8.47 1.49
C SER A 68 -42.95 7.39 0.50
N GLU A 69 -42.05 6.91 -0.36
CA GLU A 69 -42.33 5.89 -1.36
C GLU A 69 -42.01 4.50 -0.80
N ASN A 70 -42.72 3.48 -1.29
CA ASN A 70 -42.42 2.11 -0.89
C ASN A 70 -41.17 1.63 -1.64
N LEU A 71 -40.03 1.63 -0.97
CA LEU A 71 -38.73 1.27 -1.55
C LEU A 71 -38.55 -0.24 -1.80
N GLY A 72 -39.32 -1.09 -1.12
CA GLY A 72 -39.39 -2.53 -1.42
C GLY A 72 -38.04 -3.26 -1.47
N LEU A 73 -37.15 -3.04 -0.50
CA LEU A 73 -35.82 -3.66 -0.47
C LEU A 73 -35.87 -5.18 -0.26
N ASP A 74 -35.00 -5.91 -0.95
CA ASP A 74 -34.91 -7.36 -0.85
C ASP A 74 -34.15 -7.78 0.42
N ARG A 75 -34.83 -8.51 1.31
CA ARG A 75 -34.27 -9.04 2.55
C ARG A 75 -33.01 -9.89 2.36
N GLN A 76 -32.80 -10.52 1.21
CA GLN A 76 -31.63 -11.37 0.94
C GLN A 76 -30.42 -10.60 0.41
N MET A 77 -30.64 -9.39 -0.12
CA MET A 77 -29.61 -8.53 -0.68
C MET A 77 -28.97 -7.66 0.40
N ARG A 78 -27.72 -7.25 0.16
CA ARG A 78 -27.00 -6.31 1.04
C ARG A 78 -27.26 -4.89 0.56
N HIS A 79 -27.62 -4.02 1.50
CA HIS A 79 -27.94 -2.63 1.23
C HIS A 79 -27.02 -1.68 2.02
N THR A 80 -26.81 -0.49 1.46
CA THR A 80 -26.22 0.67 2.15
C THR A 80 -27.29 1.77 2.21
N ILE A 81 -27.56 2.30 3.41
CA ILE A 81 -28.61 3.30 3.65
C ILE A 81 -28.02 4.48 4.42
N GLU A 82 -28.10 5.67 3.82
CA GLU A 82 -27.70 6.93 4.46
C GLU A 82 -28.84 7.94 4.43
N VAL A 83 -29.26 8.47 5.57
CA VAL A 83 -30.32 9.48 5.59
C VAL A 83 -29.76 10.85 5.23
N VAL A 84 -30.49 11.61 4.41
CA VAL A 84 -30.13 13.00 4.07
C VAL A 84 -30.58 13.90 5.21
N VAL A 85 -29.62 14.39 6.00
CA VAL A 85 -29.91 15.26 7.15
C VAL A 85 -30.20 16.69 6.69
N ASP A 86 -29.32 17.25 5.86
CA ASP A 86 -29.52 18.57 5.29
C ASP A 86 -28.83 18.73 3.92
N ARG A 87 -29.31 19.67 3.12
CA ARG A 87 -28.67 20.12 1.88
C ARG A 87 -28.31 21.59 2.01
N LEU A 88 -27.02 21.86 1.89
CA LEU A 88 -26.44 23.16 2.19
C LEU A 88 -25.59 23.64 1.02
N SER A 89 -25.30 24.94 1.05
CA SER A 89 -24.33 25.56 0.16
C SER A 89 -23.33 26.37 0.98
N SER A 90 -22.05 26.28 0.68
CA SER A 90 -21.01 27.06 1.35
C SER A 90 -21.26 28.56 1.10
N ARG A 91 -21.70 29.29 2.13
CA ARG A 91 -21.95 30.75 2.09
C ARG A 91 -21.65 31.37 3.45
N ARG A 92 -21.23 32.66 3.44
CA ARG A 92 -21.10 33.46 4.66
C ARG A 92 -22.44 33.49 5.43
N GLY A 93 -22.43 33.06 6.70
CA GLY A 93 -23.59 33.06 7.59
C GLY A 93 -24.33 31.72 7.74
N GLY A 94 -23.93 30.66 7.03
CA GLY A 94 -24.58 29.33 7.12
C GLY A 94 -24.10 28.43 8.27
N ARG A 95 -23.23 28.93 9.16
CA ARG A 95 -22.51 28.09 10.14
C ARG A 95 -23.44 27.43 11.17
N SER A 96 -24.46 28.13 11.67
CA SER A 96 -25.39 27.58 12.67
C SER A 96 -26.16 26.37 12.13
N ARG A 97 -26.71 26.50 10.93
CA ARG A 97 -27.43 25.41 10.25
C ARG A 97 -26.50 24.24 9.92
N LEU A 98 -25.26 24.52 9.50
CA LEU A 98 -24.25 23.48 9.32
C LEU A 98 -23.94 22.75 10.64
N ALA A 99 -23.82 23.48 11.75
CA ALA A 99 -23.56 22.89 13.06
C ALA A 99 -24.70 21.94 13.48
N GLU A 100 -25.95 22.37 13.37
CA GLU A 100 -27.13 21.53 13.66
C GLU A 100 -27.18 20.27 12.78
N ALA A 101 -26.86 20.42 11.49
CA ALA A 101 -26.80 19.30 10.54
C ALA A 101 -25.68 18.32 10.89
N VAL A 102 -24.48 18.82 11.24
CA VAL A 102 -23.33 17.99 11.65
C VAL A 102 -23.63 17.24 12.94
N GLU A 103 -24.17 17.91 13.97
CA GLU A 103 -24.52 17.28 15.24
C GLU A 103 -25.58 16.19 15.06
N THR A 104 -26.62 16.48 14.26
CA THR A 104 -27.67 15.51 13.96
C THR A 104 -27.12 14.32 13.18
N ALA A 105 -26.26 14.56 12.19
CA ALA A 105 -25.66 13.49 11.40
C ALA A 105 -24.73 12.60 12.23
N LEU A 106 -23.87 13.18 13.08
CA LEU A 106 -23.02 12.41 13.99
C LEU A 106 -23.85 11.59 14.97
N ARG A 107 -24.96 12.13 15.51
CA ARG A 107 -25.83 11.39 16.43
C ARG A 107 -26.49 10.18 15.75
N LEU A 108 -27.00 10.36 14.54
CA LEU A 108 -27.66 9.29 13.79
C LEU A 108 -26.68 8.25 13.24
N GLY A 109 -25.52 8.71 12.74
CA GLY A 109 -24.48 7.86 12.16
C GLY A 109 -23.47 7.31 13.17
N ASN A 110 -23.83 7.23 14.46
CA ASN A 110 -22.99 6.69 15.54
C ASN A 110 -21.57 7.29 15.58
N GLY A 111 -21.46 8.61 15.48
CA GLY A 111 -20.20 9.35 15.48
C GLY A 111 -19.56 9.47 14.10
N THR A 112 -20.29 9.20 13.01
CA THR A 112 -19.82 9.41 11.63
C THR A 112 -20.85 10.16 10.79
N LEU A 113 -20.38 10.89 9.80
CA LEU A 113 -21.19 11.51 8.76
C LEU A 113 -20.47 11.45 7.42
N LEU A 114 -21.23 11.49 6.33
CA LEU A 114 -20.72 11.59 4.96
C LEU A 114 -21.10 12.94 4.39
N LEU A 115 -20.14 13.62 3.76
CA LEU A 115 -20.37 14.86 3.02
C LEU A 115 -20.34 14.56 1.53
N SER A 116 -21.50 14.70 0.87
CA SER A 116 -21.62 14.46 -0.57
C SER A 116 -21.67 15.77 -1.34
N VAL A 117 -20.63 16.06 -2.12
CA VAL A 117 -20.54 17.30 -2.91
C VAL A 117 -21.22 17.10 -4.26
N THR A 118 -22.25 17.90 -4.54
CA THR A 118 -23.11 17.74 -5.73
C THR A 118 -22.67 18.59 -6.93
N GLU A 119 -21.93 19.69 -6.72
CA GLU A 119 -21.39 20.54 -7.79
C GLU A 119 -19.94 20.95 -7.47
N GLU A 120 -19.01 20.58 -8.36
CA GLU A 120 -17.62 21.05 -8.33
C GLU A 120 -17.53 22.47 -8.89
N THR A 121 -17.08 23.43 -8.08
CA THR A 121 -16.56 24.69 -8.59
C THR A 121 -15.17 24.42 -9.21
N PRO A 122 -14.85 24.94 -10.41
CA PRO A 122 -13.53 24.77 -11.00
C PRO A 122 -12.49 25.51 -10.15
N GLY A 123 -11.55 24.79 -9.53
CA GLY A 123 -10.50 25.46 -8.75
C GLY A 123 -9.54 24.64 -7.89
N ARG A 124 -9.68 23.31 -7.78
CA ARG A 124 -8.64 22.48 -7.13
C ARG A 124 -7.92 21.60 -8.16
N PRO A 125 -6.76 22.04 -8.69
CA PRO A 125 -5.89 21.14 -9.43
C PRO A 125 -5.21 20.21 -8.43
N GLY A 126 -5.43 18.90 -8.53
CA GLY A 126 -4.59 17.96 -7.76
C GLY A 126 -5.08 16.54 -7.49
N GLN A 127 -6.31 16.13 -7.83
CA GLN A 127 -6.65 14.69 -7.83
C GLN A 127 -7.52 14.33 -9.04
N PRO A 128 -7.18 13.29 -9.81
CA PRO A 128 -7.93 12.87 -10.99
C PRO A 128 -9.31 12.33 -10.60
N SER A 129 -10.37 12.93 -11.14
CA SER A 129 -11.76 12.49 -10.95
C SER A 129 -12.14 11.44 -11.99
N THR A 130 -11.81 10.18 -11.70
CA THR A 130 -12.39 9.01 -12.36
C THR A 130 -12.99 8.12 -11.28
N GLY A 131 -14.26 8.36 -10.91
CA GLY A 131 -14.93 7.63 -9.85
C GLY A 131 -16.46 7.76 -9.89
N THR A 132 -17.16 6.76 -9.38
CA THR A 132 -18.63 6.73 -9.20
C THR A 132 -19.10 7.79 -8.18
N PRO A 133 -20.40 8.11 -8.06
CA PRO A 133 -20.89 9.12 -7.10
C PRO A 133 -20.44 8.91 -5.65
N ALA A 134 -20.15 7.66 -5.25
CA ALA A 134 -19.60 7.31 -3.94
C ALA A 134 -18.12 7.73 -3.74
N ASP A 135 -17.32 7.85 -4.82
CA ASP A 135 -15.93 8.34 -4.76
C ASP A 135 -15.82 9.86 -4.49
N ARG A 136 -16.95 10.57 -4.50
CA ARG A 136 -17.02 12.01 -4.19
C ARG A 136 -17.35 12.32 -2.73
N ASP A 137 -17.66 11.31 -1.93
CA ASP A 137 -18.08 11.53 -0.55
C ASP A 137 -16.87 11.65 0.38
N THR A 138 -16.92 12.63 1.28
CA THR A 138 -15.92 12.77 2.34
C THR A 138 -16.48 12.23 3.65
N LEU A 139 -15.86 11.20 4.20
CA LEU A 139 -16.17 10.69 5.55
C LEU A 139 -15.61 11.64 6.60
N TYR A 140 -16.45 11.94 7.60
CA TYR A 140 -16.05 12.58 8.84
C TYR A 140 -16.43 11.67 10.02
N SER A 141 -15.54 11.54 11.00
CA SER A 141 -15.75 10.74 12.21
C SER A 141 -15.31 11.53 13.44
N SER A 142 -16.17 11.56 14.46
CA SER A 142 -15.81 12.08 15.77
C SER A 142 -15.04 11.07 16.62
N LEU A 143 -14.97 9.81 16.20
CA LEU A 143 -14.36 8.71 16.97
C LEU A 143 -13.01 8.26 16.41
N TYR A 144 -12.86 8.24 15.08
CA TYR A 144 -11.70 7.70 14.40
C TYR A 144 -11.17 8.70 13.38
N ALA A 145 -10.36 9.65 13.85
CA ALA A 145 -9.77 10.67 12.99
C ALA A 145 -8.28 10.91 13.29
N CYS A 146 -7.57 11.33 12.26
CA CYS A 146 -6.20 11.84 12.37
C CYS A 146 -6.23 13.23 13.03
N GLY A 147 -5.77 13.33 14.28
CA GLY A 147 -5.76 14.61 15.01
C GLY A 147 -4.92 15.72 14.35
N ARG A 148 -4.02 15.36 13.45
CA ARG A 148 -3.14 16.29 12.72
C ARG A 148 -3.65 16.68 11.34
N CYS A 149 -4.21 15.71 10.62
CA CYS A 149 -4.55 15.85 9.21
C CYS A 149 -6.06 15.91 8.94
N GLY A 150 -6.89 15.68 9.97
CA GLY A 150 -8.36 15.75 9.86
C GLY A 150 -8.99 14.64 9.03
N ILE A 151 -8.19 13.70 8.53
CA ILE A 151 -8.69 12.54 7.78
C ILE A 151 -9.41 11.62 8.76
N SER A 152 -10.67 11.33 8.47
CA SER A 152 -11.47 10.38 9.23
C SER A 152 -11.38 8.98 8.63
N TYR A 153 -11.53 7.97 9.48
CA TYR A 153 -11.45 6.56 9.13
C TYR A 153 -12.74 5.85 9.51
N GLU A 154 -13.03 4.74 8.83
CA GLU A 154 -14.12 3.86 9.23
C GLU A 154 -13.82 3.22 10.60
N PRO A 155 -14.86 2.96 11.41
CA PRO A 155 -14.70 2.24 12.66
C PRO A 155 -13.99 0.89 12.44
N PRO A 156 -12.99 0.56 13.26
CA PRO A 156 -12.27 -0.67 13.10
C PRO A 156 -13.16 -1.86 13.47
N THR A 157 -13.39 -2.76 12.51
CA THR A 157 -14.18 -3.98 12.74
C THR A 157 -13.33 -5.10 13.34
N PRO A 158 -13.90 -6.06 14.09
CA PRO A 158 -13.15 -7.22 14.62
C PRO A 158 -12.40 -8.02 13.55
N GLN A 159 -12.91 -8.00 12.31
CA GLN A 159 -12.33 -8.69 11.17
C GLN A 159 -10.96 -8.11 10.76
N LEU A 160 -10.71 -6.82 11.01
CA LEU A 160 -9.41 -6.19 10.77
C LEU A 160 -8.32 -6.73 11.70
N PHE A 161 -8.70 -7.29 12.85
CA PHE A 161 -7.79 -7.87 13.83
C PHE A 161 -7.73 -9.40 13.75
N SER A 162 -8.40 -10.00 12.76
CA SER A 162 -8.42 -11.45 12.58
C SER A 162 -7.46 -11.88 11.48
N PHE A 163 -6.48 -12.70 11.83
CA PHE A 163 -5.59 -13.37 10.87
C PHE A 163 -6.30 -14.45 10.03
N ASN A 164 -7.54 -14.80 10.38
CA ASN A 164 -8.38 -15.71 9.59
C ASN A 164 -9.25 -14.96 8.58
N SER A 165 -9.32 -13.63 8.66
CA SER A 165 -10.06 -12.81 7.71
C SER A 165 -9.12 -12.22 6.66
N PRO A 166 -9.48 -12.25 5.35
CA PRO A 166 -8.73 -11.55 4.31
C PRO A 166 -8.54 -10.07 4.59
N LEU A 167 -9.43 -9.46 5.39
CA LEU A 167 -9.33 -8.06 5.80
C LEU A 167 -8.15 -7.81 6.75
N GLY A 168 -7.97 -8.67 7.75
CA GLY A 168 -6.93 -8.52 8.78
C GLY A 168 -5.63 -9.28 8.53
N MET A 169 -5.64 -10.34 7.73
CA MET A 169 -4.47 -11.21 7.56
C MET A 169 -3.37 -10.61 6.69
N CYS A 170 -2.12 -10.89 7.04
CA CYS A 170 -0.98 -10.63 6.19
C CYS A 170 -1.11 -11.44 4.89
N LEU A 171 -1.19 -10.75 3.75
CA LEU A 171 -1.36 -11.37 2.44
C LEU A 171 -0.10 -12.09 1.96
N GLU A 172 1.07 -11.67 2.43
CA GLU A 172 2.36 -12.29 2.07
C GLU A 172 2.52 -13.70 2.65
N CYS A 173 1.90 -13.98 3.80
CA CYS A 173 1.93 -15.30 4.43
C CYS A 173 0.54 -15.91 4.61
N ASN A 174 -0.52 -15.32 4.04
CA ASN A 174 -1.91 -15.73 4.22
C ASN A 174 -2.29 -16.00 5.68
N GLY A 175 -1.85 -15.12 6.59
CA GLY A 175 -2.14 -15.26 8.01
C GLY A 175 -1.42 -16.44 8.71
N LEU A 176 -0.40 -17.05 8.10
CA LEU A 176 0.41 -18.10 8.74
C LEU A 176 1.47 -17.52 9.69
N GLY A 177 1.93 -16.29 9.45
CA GLY A 177 2.97 -15.61 10.23
C GLY A 177 4.39 -16.06 9.89
N ARG A 178 4.54 -17.25 9.30
CA ARG A 178 5.81 -17.82 8.87
C ARG A 178 5.79 -18.12 7.39
N ARG A 179 6.96 -18.07 6.76
CA ARG A 179 7.16 -18.43 5.36
C ARG A 179 8.31 -19.40 5.25
N HIS A 180 8.22 -20.28 4.25
CA HIS A 180 9.33 -21.13 3.89
C HIS A 180 10.25 -20.32 2.97
N GLU A 181 11.36 -19.81 3.51
CA GLU A 181 12.26 -18.89 2.81
C GLU A 181 13.70 -19.44 2.78
N PHE A 182 14.50 -18.92 1.84
CA PHE A 182 15.94 -19.21 1.79
C PHE A 182 16.68 -18.26 2.72
N LEU A 183 17.38 -18.81 3.71
CA LEU A 183 18.26 -18.01 4.57
C LEU A 183 19.59 -17.78 3.87
N PRO A 184 20.08 -16.52 3.77
CA PRO A 184 21.37 -16.21 3.14
C PRO A 184 22.54 -17.06 3.63
N GLU A 185 22.59 -17.31 4.94
CA GLU A 185 23.65 -18.08 5.61
C GLU A 185 23.65 -19.56 5.21
N GLU A 186 22.47 -20.16 5.07
CA GLU A 186 22.34 -21.57 4.65
C GLU A 186 22.49 -21.75 3.14
N LEU A 187 22.21 -20.70 2.37
CA LEU A 187 22.27 -20.74 0.91
C LEU A 187 23.73 -20.79 0.42
N VAL A 188 24.65 -20.17 1.17
CA VAL A 188 26.09 -20.12 0.86
C VAL A 188 26.79 -21.32 1.49
N THR A 189 26.85 -22.43 0.77
CA THR A 189 27.47 -23.67 1.24
C THR A 189 29.00 -23.61 1.25
N GLU A 190 29.61 -22.77 0.41
CA GLU A 190 31.06 -22.73 0.17
C GLU A 190 31.58 -21.27 0.16
N PRO A 191 31.64 -20.60 1.33
CA PRO A 191 31.90 -19.16 1.41
C PRO A 191 33.33 -18.77 0.97
N GLY A 192 34.29 -19.69 1.00
CA GLY A 192 35.65 -19.46 0.49
C GLY A 192 35.77 -19.52 -1.04
N LYS A 193 34.70 -19.90 -1.76
CA LYS A 193 34.66 -19.89 -3.23
C LYS A 193 34.00 -18.61 -3.72
N SER A 194 34.25 -18.25 -4.97
CA SER A 194 33.56 -17.17 -5.67
C SER A 194 32.25 -17.66 -6.30
N LEU A 195 31.37 -16.74 -6.68
CA LEU A 195 30.13 -17.09 -7.40
C LEU A 195 30.43 -17.82 -8.72
N TRP A 196 31.51 -17.42 -9.40
CA TRP A 196 31.97 -18.08 -10.62
C TRP A 196 32.33 -19.55 -10.42
N ARG A 197 32.91 -19.88 -9.25
CA ARG A 197 33.31 -21.24 -8.85
C ARG A 197 32.24 -22.00 -8.06
N GLY A 198 31.15 -21.35 -7.67
CA GLY A 198 29.98 -21.97 -7.04
C GLY A 198 29.92 -21.83 -5.52
N ALA A 199 30.09 -20.61 -5.00
CA ALA A 199 29.89 -20.31 -3.58
C ALA A 199 28.48 -20.68 -3.05
N ILE A 200 27.47 -20.52 -3.92
CA ILE A 200 26.06 -20.84 -3.63
C ILE A 200 25.74 -22.23 -4.19
N GLY A 201 25.60 -23.22 -3.31
CA GLY A 201 25.47 -24.63 -3.70
C GLY A 201 24.25 -24.92 -4.59
N VAL A 202 23.10 -24.34 -4.25
CA VAL A 202 21.84 -24.53 -5.00
C VAL A 202 21.89 -23.87 -6.39
N LEU A 203 22.60 -22.75 -6.51
CA LEU A 203 22.82 -22.08 -7.79
C LEU A 203 23.82 -22.84 -8.66
N GLY A 204 24.83 -23.44 -8.02
CA GLY A 204 26.00 -24.02 -8.66
C GLY A 204 26.97 -22.96 -9.18
N ALA A 205 28.05 -23.41 -9.83
CA ALA A 205 29.05 -22.51 -10.41
C ALA A 205 28.46 -21.71 -11.58
N VAL A 206 28.53 -20.37 -11.51
CA VAL A 206 28.05 -19.48 -12.60
C VAL A 206 28.75 -19.78 -13.93
N ARG A 207 30.00 -20.28 -13.93
CA ARG A 207 30.67 -20.75 -15.16
C ARG A 207 30.01 -21.97 -15.81
N LYS A 208 29.21 -22.74 -15.09
CA LYS A 208 28.55 -23.96 -15.58
C LYS A 208 27.08 -23.76 -15.95
N ILE A 209 26.48 -22.61 -15.61
CA ILE A 209 25.09 -22.33 -15.97
C ILE A 209 24.94 -21.99 -17.46
N GLY A 210 23.73 -22.13 -17.97
CA GLY A 210 23.38 -21.80 -19.35
C GLY A 210 23.78 -20.37 -19.73
N ARG A 211 24.17 -20.19 -21.00
CA ARG A 211 24.78 -18.94 -21.49
C ARG A 211 23.93 -17.71 -21.17
N TRP A 212 22.60 -17.81 -21.36
CA TRP A 212 21.64 -16.74 -21.05
C TRP A 212 21.60 -16.36 -19.55
N ARG A 213 21.64 -17.33 -18.65
CA ARG A 213 21.64 -16.98 -17.22
C ARG A 213 22.96 -16.30 -16.84
N ARG A 214 24.06 -16.78 -17.42
CA ARG A 214 25.40 -16.26 -17.16
C ARG A 214 25.56 -14.79 -17.54
N HIS A 215 25.06 -14.36 -18.70
CA HIS A 215 25.19 -12.95 -19.09
C HIS A 215 24.36 -12.03 -18.19
N ILE A 216 23.24 -12.51 -17.62
CA ILE A 216 22.48 -11.75 -16.61
C ILE A 216 23.32 -11.54 -15.35
N TYR A 217 23.96 -12.59 -14.81
CA TYR A 217 24.84 -12.44 -13.65
C TYR A 217 26.06 -11.54 -13.95
N GLN A 218 26.62 -11.59 -15.16
CA GLN A 218 27.71 -10.72 -15.58
C GLN A 218 27.27 -9.25 -15.68
N GLY A 219 26.10 -8.97 -16.27
CA GLY A 219 25.58 -7.61 -16.32
C GLY A 219 25.18 -7.07 -14.95
N ALA A 220 24.61 -7.92 -14.08
CA ALA A 220 24.30 -7.54 -12.70
C ALA A 220 25.58 -7.25 -11.90
N ALA A 221 26.61 -8.08 -12.03
CA ALA A 221 27.90 -7.86 -11.40
C ALA A 221 28.52 -6.54 -11.86
N ALA A 222 28.58 -6.27 -13.17
CA ALA A 222 29.11 -5.02 -13.70
C ALA A 222 28.34 -3.78 -13.20
N ALA A 223 27.02 -3.87 -13.06
CA ALA A 223 26.21 -2.79 -12.51
C ALA A 223 26.50 -2.55 -11.02
N ILE A 224 26.62 -3.62 -10.23
CA ILE A 224 26.96 -3.54 -8.80
C ILE A 224 28.37 -2.99 -8.62
N GLU A 225 29.33 -3.44 -9.44
CA GLU A 225 30.72 -2.95 -9.43
C GLU A 225 30.79 -1.45 -9.72
N GLY A 226 30.08 -0.98 -10.75
CA GLY A 226 30.02 0.44 -11.08
C GLY A 226 29.37 1.31 -10.01
N GLU A 227 28.39 0.78 -9.28
CA GLU A 227 27.71 1.50 -8.19
C GLU A 227 28.56 1.57 -6.92
N LEU A 228 29.22 0.47 -6.57
CA LEU A 228 30.02 0.35 -5.35
C LEU A 228 31.49 0.75 -5.55
N GLY A 229 31.90 1.10 -6.77
CA GLY A 229 33.28 1.46 -7.11
C GLY A 229 34.25 0.29 -6.97
N LEU A 230 33.79 -0.94 -7.26
CA LEU A 230 34.60 -2.15 -7.14
C LEU A 230 35.40 -2.41 -8.42
N GLU A 231 36.48 -3.19 -8.31
CA GLU A 231 37.26 -3.64 -9.45
C GLU A 231 36.40 -4.46 -10.43
N THR A 232 36.67 -4.32 -11.72
CA THR A 232 35.95 -5.03 -12.78
C THR A 232 36.08 -6.54 -12.61
N ASP A 233 34.96 -7.25 -12.79
CA ASP A 233 34.85 -8.71 -12.63
C ASP A 233 35.09 -9.23 -11.19
N SER A 234 35.27 -8.36 -10.20
CA SER A 234 35.48 -8.75 -8.80
C SER A 234 34.26 -9.44 -8.19
N VAL A 235 33.04 -8.96 -8.48
CA VAL A 235 31.81 -9.48 -7.84
C VAL A 235 31.57 -10.96 -8.16
N LEU A 236 31.99 -11.44 -9.33
CA LEU A 236 31.85 -12.85 -9.69
C LEU A 236 33.07 -13.70 -9.30
N ASN A 237 34.27 -13.13 -9.24
CA ASN A 237 35.52 -13.88 -9.11
C ASN A 237 36.15 -13.85 -7.72
N THR A 238 35.82 -12.87 -6.88
CA THR A 238 36.29 -12.76 -5.50
C THR A 238 35.59 -13.81 -4.61
N PRO A 239 36.29 -14.42 -3.63
CA PRO A 239 35.66 -15.27 -2.61
C PRO A 239 34.48 -14.57 -1.93
N TRP A 240 33.42 -15.33 -1.62
CA TRP A 240 32.19 -14.74 -1.07
C TRP A 240 32.41 -14.00 0.26
N THR A 241 33.31 -14.48 1.12
CA THR A 241 33.66 -13.81 2.39
C THR A 241 34.35 -12.46 2.22
N GLU A 242 35.04 -12.25 1.11
CA GLU A 242 35.81 -11.04 0.82
C GLU A 242 34.95 -9.97 0.11
N LEU A 243 33.76 -10.34 -0.36
CA LEU A 243 32.84 -9.40 -0.97
C LEU A 243 32.21 -8.45 0.06
N PRO A 244 32.09 -7.15 -0.27
CA PRO A 244 31.35 -6.20 0.55
C PRO A 244 29.94 -6.72 0.87
N GLU A 245 29.46 -6.47 2.09
CA GLU A 245 28.12 -6.89 2.52
C GLU A 245 27.02 -6.38 1.59
N GLU A 246 27.16 -5.14 1.12
CA GLU A 246 26.23 -4.53 0.17
C GLU A 246 26.22 -5.27 -1.19
N ALA A 247 27.38 -5.68 -1.70
CA ALA A 247 27.46 -6.47 -2.92
C ALA A 247 26.81 -7.85 -2.74
N ARG A 248 27.06 -8.52 -1.60
CA ARG A 248 26.41 -9.79 -1.25
C ARG A 248 24.89 -9.63 -1.20
N ARG A 249 24.39 -8.55 -0.59
CA ARG A 249 22.97 -8.22 -0.50
C ARG A 249 22.33 -8.03 -1.88
N LEU A 250 22.94 -7.20 -2.74
CA LEU A 250 22.43 -6.93 -4.08
C LEU A 250 22.42 -8.19 -4.98
N ILE A 251 23.38 -9.10 -4.79
CA ILE A 251 23.38 -10.39 -5.51
C ILE A 251 22.23 -11.28 -5.04
N LEU A 252 22.00 -11.38 -3.73
CA LEU A 252 20.99 -12.27 -3.15
C LEU A 252 19.57 -11.77 -3.37
N PHE A 253 19.31 -10.50 -3.07
CA PHE A 253 17.98 -9.90 -3.06
C PHE A 253 17.66 -9.10 -4.32
N GLY A 254 18.65 -8.84 -5.17
CA GLY A 254 18.50 -8.09 -6.41
C GLY A 254 18.76 -6.59 -6.24
N THR A 255 18.64 -5.87 -7.35
CA THR A 255 18.89 -4.44 -7.45
C THR A 255 17.60 -3.61 -7.39
N GLY A 256 16.47 -4.21 -6.99
CA GLY A 256 15.15 -3.57 -7.03
C GLY A 256 14.76 -3.13 -8.44
N ASP A 257 14.18 -1.93 -8.56
CA ASP A 257 13.69 -1.36 -9.84
C ASP A 257 14.80 -0.72 -10.70
N ARG A 258 16.09 -0.92 -10.33
CA ARG A 258 17.21 -0.35 -11.07
C ARG A 258 17.32 -0.96 -12.46
N HIS A 259 17.43 -0.08 -13.45
CA HIS A 259 17.58 -0.47 -14.84
C HIS A 259 19.04 -0.83 -15.14
N ILE A 260 19.28 -2.08 -15.50
CA ILE A 260 20.58 -2.63 -15.86
C ILE A 260 20.62 -2.86 -17.36
N THR A 261 21.71 -2.40 -18.00
CA THR A 261 21.98 -2.71 -19.41
C THR A 261 22.81 -3.98 -19.50
N PHE A 262 22.20 -5.07 -19.93
CA PHE A 262 22.85 -6.35 -20.13
C PHE A 262 23.51 -6.41 -21.51
N ALA A 263 24.79 -6.78 -21.58
CA ALA A 263 25.52 -6.96 -22.83
C ALA A 263 25.70 -8.45 -23.15
N TRP A 264 25.09 -8.91 -24.24
CA TRP A 264 25.20 -10.26 -24.79
C TRP A 264 26.21 -10.30 -25.93
N ARG A 265 27.34 -10.99 -25.71
CA ARG A 265 28.36 -11.20 -26.75
C ARG A 265 28.09 -12.50 -27.52
N TYR A 266 28.05 -12.41 -28.84
CA TYR A 266 27.95 -13.55 -29.76
C TYR A 266 28.91 -13.36 -30.93
N ARG A 267 29.04 -14.35 -31.81
CA ARG A 267 30.03 -14.35 -32.91
C ARG A 267 29.91 -13.14 -33.86
N GLY A 268 28.72 -12.55 -33.98
CA GLY A 268 28.44 -11.42 -34.89
C GLY A 268 28.40 -10.04 -34.22
N GLY A 269 28.72 -9.92 -32.92
CA GLY A 269 28.77 -8.64 -32.23
C GLY A 269 28.24 -8.67 -30.79
N VAL A 270 27.89 -7.49 -30.28
CA VAL A 270 27.35 -7.30 -28.93
C VAL A 270 25.92 -6.78 -29.03
N TRP A 271 24.96 -7.55 -28.54
CA TRP A 271 23.58 -7.11 -28.39
C TRP A 271 23.36 -6.59 -26.96
N LYS A 272 22.73 -5.43 -26.81
CA LYS A 272 22.42 -4.84 -25.49
C LYS A 272 20.92 -4.83 -25.27
N HIS A 273 20.46 -5.17 -24.08
CA HIS A 273 19.06 -5.03 -23.67
C HIS A 273 18.95 -4.53 -22.23
N GLY A 274 17.86 -3.85 -21.94
CA GLY A 274 17.55 -3.31 -20.62
C GLY A 274 16.68 -4.24 -19.79
N GLY A 275 16.91 -4.30 -18.48
CA GLY A 275 16.05 -5.04 -17.57
C GLY A 275 16.41 -4.79 -16.10
N THR A 276 15.77 -5.51 -15.19
CA THR A 276 16.08 -5.49 -13.76
C THR A 276 16.72 -6.82 -13.34
N PHE A 277 17.51 -6.79 -12.27
CA PHE A 277 18.04 -8.01 -11.67
C PHE A 277 17.31 -8.31 -10.37
N ALA A 278 16.45 -9.32 -10.41
CA ALA A 278 15.64 -9.73 -9.25
C ALA A 278 16.44 -10.41 -8.12
N GLY A 279 17.70 -10.78 -8.34
CA GLY A 279 18.50 -11.49 -7.33
C GLY A 279 18.40 -13.01 -7.39
N VAL A 280 19.27 -13.68 -6.63
CA VAL A 280 19.33 -15.14 -6.54
C VAL A 280 18.13 -15.70 -5.76
N ILE A 281 17.80 -15.13 -4.60
CA ILE A 281 16.74 -15.65 -3.71
C ILE A 281 15.36 -15.59 -4.39
N PRO A 282 14.91 -14.45 -4.96
CA PRO A 282 13.61 -14.39 -5.64
C PRO A 282 13.52 -15.38 -6.81
N LYS A 283 14.62 -15.59 -7.54
CA LYS A 283 14.67 -16.58 -8.64
C LYS A 283 14.60 -18.02 -8.13
N LEU A 284 15.19 -18.32 -6.98
CA LEU A 284 15.08 -19.64 -6.36
C LEU A 284 13.67 -19.89 -5.80
N LEU A 285 13.04 -18.89 -5.19
CA LEU A 285 11.64 -18.96 -4.74
C LEU A 285 10.69 -19.19 -5.91
N GLU A 286 10.83 -18.43 -6.99
CA GLU A 286 10.08 -18.64 -8.24
C GLU A 286 10.28 -20.07 -8.77
N SER A 287 11.52 -20.55 -8.77
CA SER A 287 11.83 -21.93 -9.15
C SER A 287 11.23 -22.97 -8.21
N TYR A 288 11.06 -22.69 -6.92
CA TYR A 288 10.46 -23.61 -5.94
C TYR A 288 8.94 -23.72 -6.12
N HIS A 289 8.28 -22.59 -6.40
CA HIS A 289 6.84 -22.55 -6.66
C HIS A 289 6.49 -23.20 -8.00
N ASN A 290 7.29 -22.94 -9.04
CA ASN A 290 6.99 -23.38 -10.41
C ASN A 290 7.56 -24.75 -10.79
N THR A 291 8.42 -25.36 -9.97
CA THR A 291 9.01 -26.67 -10.32
C THR A 291 8.02 -27.82 -10.12
N ASN A 292 7.78 -28.57 -11.20
CA ASN A 292 7.05 -29.84 -11.15
C ASN A 292 7.97 -31.04 -10.86
N ASN A 293 9.29 -30.85 -10.81
CA ASN A 293 10.26 -31.92 -10.52
C ASN A 293 10.43 -32.11 -9.00
N PRO A 294 10.04 -33.28 -8.42
CA PRO A 294 10.13 -33.54 -6.99
C PRO A 294 11.55 -33.55 -6.44
N MET A 295 12.52 -34.05 -7.21
CA MET A 295 13.93 -34.11 -6.78
C MET A 295 14.53 -32.70 -6.68
N ARG A 296 14.24 -31.83 -7.66
CA ARG A 296 14.64 -30.42 -7.61
C ARG A 296 13.96 -29.69 -6.46
N ARG A 297 12.68 -29.95 -6.22
CA ARG A 297 11.94 -29.37 -5.07
C ARG A 297 12.63 -29.74 -3.75
N ARG A 298 12.90 -31.02 -3.50
CA ARG A 298 13.61 -31.48 -2.29
C ARG A 298 15.01 -30.88 -2.15
N GLN A 299 15.73 -30.67 -3.24
CA GLN A 299 17.04 -30.00 -3.20
C GLN A 299 16.94 -28.55 -2.74
N LEU A 300 15.92 -27.82 -3.21
CA LEU A 300 15.63 -26.45 -2.77
C LEU A 300 15.23 -26.43 -1.29
N GLU A 301 14.35 -27.33 -0.86
CA GLU A 301 13.85 -27.40 0.53
C GLU A 301 14.96 -27.61 1.57
N LYS A 302 16.05 -28.30 1.22
CA LYS A 302 17.22 -28.46 2.12
C LYS A 302 17.85 -27.13 2.53
N ALA A 303 17.80 -26.13 1.65
CA ALA A 303 18.32 -24.78 1.88
C ALA A 303 17.24 -23.78 2.32
N MET A 304 16.02 -24.26 2.60
CA MET A 304 14.92 -23.44 3.08
C MET A 304 14.63 -23.73 4.55
N ARG A 305 14.16 -22.72 5.27
CA ARG A 305 13.71 -22.81 6.66
C ARG A 305 12.40 -22.06 6.84
N PHE A 306 11.66 -22.43 7.88
CA PHE A 306 10.55 -21.62 8.34
C PHE A 306 11.09 -20.39 9.06
N ALA A 307 11.12 -19.27 8.34
CA ALA A 307 11.41 -17.96 8.90
C ALA A 307 10.11 -17.23 9.22
N ASP A 308 10.18 -16.27 10.12
CA ASP A 308 9.07 -15.34 10.32
C ASP A 308 8.87 -14.54 9.05
N CYS A 309 7.61 -14.32 8.68
CA CYS A 309 7.26 -13.62 7.46
C CYS A 309 7.84 -12.20 7.52
N SER A 310 8.71 -11.85 6.58
CA SER A 310 9.36 -10.53 6.50
C SER A 310 8.39 -9.34 6.46
N ALA A 311 7.15 -9.55 6.00
CA ALA A 311 6.14 -8.49 5.90
C ALA A 311 5.34 -8.24 7.19
N CYS A 312 5.16 -9.26 8.04
CA CYS A 312 4.40 -9.13 9.29
C CYS A 312 5.24 -9.48 10.54
N HIS A 313 6.49 -9.87 10.37
CA HIS A 313 7.42 -10.28 11.41
C HIS A 313 6.81 -11.30 12.40
N GLY A 314 6.06 -12.27 11.88
CA GLY A 314 5.41 -13.29 12.71
C GLY A 314 4.01 -12.93 13.23
N THR A 315 3.57 -11.67 13.13
CA THR A 315 2.28 -11.22 13.71
C THR A 315 1.05 -11.72 12.98
N ARG A 316 1.20 -12.26 11.75
CA ARG A 316 0.14 -12.81 10.90
C ARG A 316 -0.88 -11.78 10.39
N LEU A 317 -0.80 -10.54 10.84
CA LEU A 317 -1.72 -9.46 10.50
C LEU A 317 -1.12 -8.51 9.47
N LYS A 318 -1.98 -7.76 8.77
CA LYS A 318 -1.50 -6.68 7.90
C LYS A 318 -0.79 -5.62 8.75
N PRO A 319 0.32 -5.05 8.24
CA PRO A 319 1.03 -3.97 8.94
C PRO A 319 0.19 -2.69 9.11
N THR A 320 -0.96 -2.58 8.44
CA THR A 320 -1.90 -1.44 8.53
C THR A 320 -2.99 -1.60 9.59
N GLY A 321 -2.88 -2.59 10.50
CA GLY A 321 -3.79 -2.68 11.64
C GLY A 321 -3.68 -1.45 12.56
N PRO A 322 -4.80 -0.89 13.08
CA PRO A 322 -4.84 0.23 14.02
C PRO A 322 -4.04 0.07 15.33
N GLY A 323 -3.44 -1.10 15.56
CA GLY A 323 -2.66 -1.44 16.74
C GLY A 323 -1.27 -1.91 16.34
N GLY A 324 -0.50 -1.07 15.66
CA GLY A 324 0.94 -1.26 15.53
C GLY A 324 1.55 -1.30 16.94
N LEU A 325 1.63 -2.50 17.51
CA LEU A 325 2.36 -2.73 18.75
C LEU A 325 3.82 -2.49 18.42
N ASP A 326 4.33 -1.42 18.99
CA ASP A 326 5.74 -1.08 19.03
C ASP A 326 6.48 -2.23 19.73
N HIS A 327 7.08 -3.11 18.94
CA HIS A 327 8.07 -4.05 19.42
C HIS A 327 9.42 -3.62 18.85
N ASP A 328 10.09 -2.86 19.70
CA ASP A 328 11.46 -2.44 19.71
C ASP A 328 12.40 -3.34 18.85
N ARG A 329 13.00 -2.67 17.85
CA ARG A 329 14.33 -2.90 17.24
C ARG A 329 14.65 -4.26 16.61
N GLN A 330 14.55 -4.27 15.28
CA GLN A 330 15.68 -4.57 14.39
C GLN A 330 15.61 -3.63 13.17
N PRO A 331 16.73 -3.17 12.59
CA PRO A 331 16.72 -2.13 11.56
C PRO A 331 16.01 -2.65 10.30
N ALA A 332 14.87 -2.02 9.99
CA ALA A 332 14.20 -2.17 8.72
C ALA A 332 15.18 -1.86 7.58
N ILE A 333 15.39 -2.82 6.69
CA ILE A 333 16.12 -2.63 5.45
C ILE A 333 15.28 -1.67 4.59
N ARG A 334 15.60 -0.37 4.65
CA ARG A 334 15.05 0.61 3.72
C ARG A 334 15.70 0.41 2.35
N PRO A 335 14.93 0.32 1.24
CA PRO A 335 15.50 0.55 -0.08
C PRO A 335 15.96 2.02 -0.17
N PRO A 336 17.11 2.31 -0.80
CA PRO A 336 17.60 3.68 -0.91
C PRO A 336 16.58 4.53 -1.68
N GLY A 337 16.17 5.62 -1.05
CA GLY A 337 15.31 6.63 -1.66
C GLY A 337 15.99 7.28 -2.87
N ARG A 338 15.17 7.69 -3.84
CA ARG A 338 15.58 8.52 -4.98
C ARG A 338 16.38 9.73 -4.50
N PRO A 339 17.58 10.02 -5.05
CA PRO A 339 18.10 11.37 -4.98
C PRO A 339 17.21 12.30 -5.83
N SER A 340 16.86 13.45 -5.26
CA SER A 340 16.18 14.55 -5.95
C SER A 340 17.05 15.05 -7.11
N PRO A 341 16.46 15.45 -8.26
CA PRO A 341 17.23 16.03 -9.35
C PRO A 341 17.81 17.37 -8.91
N SER A 342 19.15 17.47 -8.86
CA SER A 342 19.86 18.72 -8.68
C SER A 342 19.62 19.64 -9.89
N GLU A 343 19.28 20.90 -9.60
CA GLU A 343 19.16 21.98 -10.57
C GLU A 343 20.44 22.14 -11.42
N PRO A 344 20.34 22.55 -12.70
CA PRO A 344 21.51 22.83 -13.52
C PRO A 344 22.23 24.10 -13.02
N PRO A 345 23.58 24.14 -13.03
CA PRO A 345 24.32 25.32 -12.59
C PRO A 345 24.07 26.51 -13.51
N GLY A 346 23.72 27.64 -12.89
CA GLY A 346 23.43 28.91 -13.52
C GLY A 346 24.61 29.48 -14.33
N SER A 347 24.22 30.14 -15.41
CA SER A 347 25.06 30.96 -16.29
C SER A 347 25.94 31.95 -15.51
N LEU A 348 27.25 31.85 -15.70
CA LEU A 348 28.21 32.90 -15.33
C LEU A 348 27.89 34.18 -16.11
N ARG A 349 27.49 35.22 -15.37
CA ARG A 349 27.44 36.60 -15.86
C ARG A 349 28.87 37.12 -16.04
N ALA A 350 29.15 37.63 -17.23
CA ALA A 350 30.31 38.47 -17.50
C ALA A 350 30.27 39.73 -16.61
N VAL A 351 31.35 39.98 -15.88
CA VAL A 351 31.61 41.26 -15.22
C VAL A 351 32.55 42.04 -16.13
N ASN A 352 32.06 43.17 -16.62
CA ASN A 352 32.85 44.19 -17.29
C ASN A 352 33.93 44.73 -16.34
N ARG A 353 35.19 44.72 -16.78
CA ARG A 353 36.12 45.84 -16.67
C ARG A 353 37.21 45.76 -17.72
#